data_AF-A0A935XLY7-F1
#
_entry.id   AF-A0A935XLY7-F1
#
_cell.length_a   1.000
_cell.length_b   1.000
_cell.length_c   1.000
_cell.angle_alpha   90.00
_cell.angle_beta   90.00
_cell.angle_gamma   90.00
#
_symmetry.space_group_name_H-M   'P 1'
#
loop_
_entity.id
_entity.type
_entity.pdbx_description
1 polymer ?
#
loop_
_entity_poly.entity_id
_entity_poly.type
_entity_poly.pdbx_seq_one_letter_code
_entity_poly.pdbx_strand_id
1 'polypeptide(L)'
;MKDVVSLTSAPIMLSHSILKIDDARPLNVRAISPEHAKLVAQTGGVIGAWPSATNASFDEFVDNTKRLVDVVGVDHVGLGTDMDANLRPVLARTRQFPDWIKALRTRGFSAAEVEKLAGGNMVRCCGA
;
A
#
# COMPACT_ATOMS: atom_id res chain seq x y z
N MET A 1 -12.94 -9.43 -6.73
CA MET A 1 -11.52 -9.41 -7.14
C MET A 1 -11.26 -10.41 -8.26
N LYS A 2 -11.43 -11.72 -8.01
CA LYS A 2 -11.20 -12.79 -9.02
C LYS A 2 -11.96 -12.52 -10.33
N ASP A 3 -13.23 -12.14 -10.25
CA ASP A 3 -14.03 -11.82 -11.45
C ASP A 3 -13.44 -10.64 -12.25
N VAL A 4 -13.00 -9.57 -11.57
CA VAL A 4 -12.40 -8.41 -12.23
C VAL A 4 -11.10 -8.81 -12.92
N VAL A 5 -10.25 -9.57 -12.23
CA VAL A 5 -8.97 -10.08 -12.78
C VAL A 5 -9.21 -10.96 -14.01
N SER A 6 -10.29 -11.75 -14.04
CA SER A 6 -10.62 -12.59 -15.21
C SER A 6 -11.11 -11.81 -16.44
N LEU A 7 -11.53 -10.56 -16.26
CA LEU A 7 -12.17 -9.75 -17.30
C LEU A 7 -11.29 -8.60 -17.79
N THR A 8 -10.46 -8.04 -16.92
CA THR A 8 -9.64 -6.87 -17.24
C THR A 8 -8.36 -7.26 -17.98
N SER A 9 -8.00 -6.47 -18.98
CA SER A 9 -6.65 -6.44 -19.56
C SER A 9 -5.80 -5.29 -19.02
N ALA A 10 -6.42 -4.36 -18.26
CA ALA A 10 -5.75 -3.21 -17.66
C ALA A 10 -5.28 -3.52 -16.22
N PRO A 11 -4.20 -2.87 -15.76
CA PRO A 11 -3.75 -2.96 -14.37
C PRO A 11 -4.84 -2.56 -13.36
N ILE A 12 -4.97 -3.33 -12.28
CA ILE A 12 -5.89 -3.03 -11.20
C ILE A 12 -5.22 -2.12 -10.17
N MET A 13 -5.92 -1.07 -9.75
CA MET A 13 -5.51 -0.23 -8.63
C MET A 13 -6.42 -0.46 -7.43
N LEU A 14 -5.81 -0.69 -6.26
CA LEU A 14 -6.48 -0.50 -4.98
C LEU A 14 -5.93 0.79 -4.36
N SER A 15 -6.72 1.86 -4.40
CA SER A 15 -6.26 3.19 -4.02
C SER A 15 -5.78 3.29 -2.56
N HIS A 16 -6.41 2.54 -1.65
CA HIS A 16 -6.01 2.42 -0.26
C HIS A 16 -6.51 1.09 0.33
N SER A 17 -5.61 0.28 0.87
CA SER A 17 -5.96 -0.97 1.55
C SER A 17 -4.89 -1.36 2.59
N ILE A 18 -5.20 -2.36 3.40
CA ILE A 18 -4.29 -2.97 4.38
C ILE A 18 -4.13 -4.46 4.06
N LEU A 19 -2.92 -5.00 4.27
CA LEU A 19 -2.69 -6.43 4.14
C LEU A 19 -3.36 -7.18 5.30
N LYS A 20 -4.09 -8.25 4.99
CA LYS A 20 -4.63 -9.17 5.99
C LYS A 20 -3.50 -10.00 6.58
N ILE A 21 -3.30 -9.86 7.90
CA ILE A 21 -2.26 -10.57 8.66
C ILE A 21 -2.90 -11.64 9.55
N ASP A 22 -3.96 -11.29 10.28
CA ASP A 22 -4.73 -12.18 11.14
C ASP A 22 -6.21 -11.78 11.13
N ASP A 23 -7.08 -12.69 11.56
CA ASP A 23 -8.54 -12.46 11.55
C ASP A 23 -9.06 -11.60 12.70
N ALA A 24 -8.25 -11.41 13.75
CA ALA A 24 -8.62 -10.67 14.96
C ALA A 24 -8.39 -9.16 14.81
N ARG A 25 -7.60 -8.73 13.82
CA ARG A 25 -7.34 -7.32 13.55
C ARG A 25 -8.61 -6.55 13.17
N PRO A 26 -8.76 -5.31 13.67
CA PRO A 26 -9.82 -4.41 13.21
C PRO A 26 -9.76 -4.21 11.68
N LEU A 27 -10.91 -3.95 11.06
CA LEU A 27 -11.06 -3.78 9.60
C LEU A 27 -10.61 -4.99 8.74
N ASN A 28 -10.53 -6.21 9.29
CA ASN A 28 -10.21 -7.42 8.53
C ASN A 28 -11.07 -7.61 7.26
N VAL A 29 -12.36 -7.20 7.30
CA VAL A 29 -13.26 -7.26 6.13
C VAL A 29 -12.86 -6.33 4.98
N ARG A 30 -12.08 -5.27 5.26
CA ARG A 30 -11.50 -4.34 4.27
C ARG A 30 -10.07 -4.71 3.88
N ALA A 31 -9.44 -5.62 4.63
CA ALA A 31 -8.09 -6.06 4.39
C ALA A 31 -8.01 -6.98 3.17
N ILE A 32 -6.96 -6.82 2.37
CA ILE A 32 -6.69 -7.69 1.24
C ILE A 32 -5.90 -8.93 1.68
N SER A 33 -6.36 -10.12 1.30
CA SER A 33 -5.58 -11.35 1.54
C SER A 33 -4.29 -11.36 0.72
N PRO A 34 -3.21 -12.03 1.18
CA PRO A 34 -2.00 -12.18 0.39
C PRO A 34 -2.25 -12.79 -1.00
N GLU A 35 -3.21 -13.73 -1.11
CA GLU A 35 -3.64 -14.30 -2.39
C GLU A 35 -4.21 -13.23 -3.32
N HIS A 36 -5.18 -12.43 -2.86
CA HIS A 36 -5.78 -11.38 -3.67
C HIS A 36 -4.80 -10.24 -3.96
N ALA A 37 -3.87 -9.93 -3.06
CA ALA A 37 -2.85 -8.92 -3.30
C ALA A 37 -1.93 -9.32 -4.46
N LYS A 38 -1.56 -10.60 -4.53
CA LYS A 38 -0.81 -11.15 -5.66
C LYS A 38 -1.58 -11.10 -6.97
N LEU A 39 -2.91 -11.27 -6.95
CA LEU A 39 -3.73 -11.08 -8.17
C LEU A 39 -3.65 -9.63 -8.68
N VAL A 40 -3.69 -8.63 -7.79
CA VAL A 40 -3.50 -7.22 -8.19
C VAL A 40 -2.12 -7.04 -8.85
N ALA A 41 -1.07 -7.58 -8.23
CA ALA A 41 0.29 -7.51 -8.76
C ALA A 41 0.43 -8.17 -10.14
N GLN A 42 -0.20 -9.33 -10.34
CA GLN A 42 -0.20 -10.07 -11.62
C GLN A 42 -0.81 -9.27 -12.78
N THR A 43 -1.72 -8.33 -12.51
CA THR A 43 -2.25 -7.42 -13.55
C THR A 43 -1.28 -6.29 -13.91
N GLY A 44 -0.10 -6.20 -13.28
CA GLY A 44 0.75 -5.02 -13.31
C GLY A 44 0.27 -3.90 -12.38
N GLY A 45 -0.73 -4.19 -11.53
CA GLY A 45 -1.44 -3.22 -10.69
C GLY A 45 -0.64 -2.68 -9.51
N VAL A 46 -1.29 -1.83 -8.70
CA VAL A 46 -0.70 -1.21 -7.51
C VAL A 46 -1.70 -1.19 -6.35
N ILE A 47 -1.19 -1.42 -5.14
CA ILE A 47 -1.93 -1.32 -3.88
C ILE A 47 -1.37 -0.13 -3.08
N GLY A 48 -2.22 0.86 -2.82
CA GLY A 48 -1.92 1.96 -1.91
C GLY A 48 -1.91 1.46 -0.46
N ALA A 49 -0.74 1.48 0.18
CA ALA A 49 -0.60 1.18 1.59
C ALA A 49 -1.31 2.26 2.42
N TRP A 50 -2.30 1.83 3.20
CA TRP A 50 -3.18 2.74 3.95
C TRP A 50 -2.73 2.89 5.41
N PRO A 51 -2.38 4.12 5.87
CA PRO A 51 -2.10 4.43 7.28
C PRO A 51 -3.38 4.51 8.12
N SER A 52 -4.19 3.45 8.07
CA SER A 52 -5.51 3.35 8.70
C SER A 52 -5.45 3.48 10.23
N ALA A 53 -6.62 3.71 10.84
CA ALA A 53 -6.84 3.64 12.29
C ALA A 53 -6.39 2.33 12.97
N THR A 54 -6.15 1.27 12.18
CA THR A 54 -5.75 -0.07 12.68
C THR A 54 -4.26 -0.18 12.92
N ASN A 55 -3.47 0.76 12.40
CA ASN A 55 -2.07 0.90 12.75
C ASN A 55 -1.97 1.55 14.14
N ALA A 56 -1.33 0.87 15.08
CA ALA A 56 -1.09 1.39 16.43
C ALA A 56 -0.11 2.56 16.46
N SER A 57 0.78 2.64 15.46
CA SER A 57 1.77 3.72 15.34
C SER A 57 2.17 3.97 13.89
N PHE A 58 2.85 5.10 13.66
CA PHE A 58 3.48 5.42 12.39
C PHE A 58 4.52 4.36 11.97
N ASP A 59 5.31 3.85 12.92
CA ASP A 59 6.28 2.79 12.66
C ASP A 59 5.60 1.49 12.22
N GLU A 60 4.47 1.12 12.84
CA GLU A 60 3.72 -0.07 12.42
C GLU A 60 3.16 0.12 11.00
N PHE A 61 2.75 1.32 10.61
CA PHE A 61 2.34 1.61 9.25
C PHE A 61 3.49 1.39 8.24
N VAL A 62 4.70 1.85 8.57
CA VAL A 62 5.87 1.65 7.72
C VAL A 62 6.23 0.15 7.63
N ASP A 63 6.13 -0.58 8.75
CA ASP A 63 6.39 -2.02 8.77
C ASP A 63 5.32 -2.80 8.00
N ASN A 64 4.05 -2.38 8.06
CA ASN A 64 2.98 -2.96 7.26
C ASN A 64 3.13 -2.64 5.76
N THR A 65 3.67 -1.46 5.42
CA THR A 65 4.08 -1.14 4.04
C THR A 65 5.16 -2.11 3.57
N LYS A 66 6.19 -2.35 4.40
CA LYS A 66 7.24 -3.32 4.09
C LYS A 66 6.67 -4.74 3.91
N ARG A 67 5.78 -5.20 4.81
CA ARG A 67 5.12 -6.51 4.68
C ARG A 67 4.34 -6.64 3.38
N LEU A 68 3.64 -5.59 2.96
CA LEU A 68 2.95 -5.58 1.68
C LEU A 68 3.95 -5.72 0.52
N VAL A 69 5.05 -4.96 0.55
CA VAL A 69 6.15 -5.10 -0.43
C VAL A 69 6.73 -6.52 -0.44
N ASP A 70 6.94 -7.14 0.72
CA ASP A 70 7.45 -8.52 0.80
C ASP A 70 6.50 -9.53 0.14
N VAL A 71 5.18 -9.23 0.07
CA VAL A 71 4.16 -10.12 -0.54
C VAL A 71 4.01 -9.90 -2.04
N VAL A 72 4.00 -8.65 -2.50
CA VAL A 72 3.66 -8.32 -3.90
C VAL A 72 4.83 -7.77 -4.72
N GLY A 73 5.96 -7.45 -4.10
CA GLY A 73 7.09 -6.78 -4.73
C GLY A 73 6.96 -5.26 -4.70
N VAL A 74 8.11 -4.58 -4.72
CA VAL A 74 8.20 -3.11 -4.55
C VAL A 74 7.51 -2.34 -5.68
N ASP A 75 7.40 -2.92 -6.87
CA ASP A 75 6.75 -2.31 -8.04
C ASP A 75 5.22 -2.22 -7.91
N HIS A 76 4.63 -2.87 -6.92
CA HIS A 76 3.17 -3.02 -6.78
C HIS A 76 2.60 -2.35 -5.53
N VAL A 77 3.40 -1.51 -4.86
CA VAL A 77 2.98 -0.78 -3.66
C VAL A 77 3.12 0.72 -3.87
N GLY A 78 2.13 1.49 -3.41
CA GLY A 78 2.17 2.95 -3.37
C GLY A 78 1.69 3.48 -2.03
N LEU A 79 1.63 4.80 -1.87
CA LEU A 79 1.01 5.45 -0.71
C LEU A 79 -0.48 5.74 -0.98
N GLY A 80 -1.38 5.21 -0.14
CA GLY A 80 -2.82 5.43 -0.23
C GLY A 80 -3.38 5.99 1.08
N THR A 81 -3.25 7.30 1.31
CA THR A 81 -3.46 7.89 2.65
C THR A 81 -4.89 7.86 3.16
N ASP A 82 -5.87 7.95 2.23
CA ASP A 82 -7.27 8.25 2.55
C ASP A 82 -7.38 9.54 3.39
N MET A 83 -6.50 10.52 3.14
CA MET A 83 -6.41 11.76 3.91
C MET A 83 -7.76 12.49 3.95
N ASP A 84 -8.06 13.11 5.09
CA ASP A 84 -9.33 13.78 5.41
C ASP A 84 -10.56 12.86 5.58
N ALA A 85 -10.51 11.60 5.14
CA ALA A 85 -11.53 10.57 5.40
C ALA A 85 -11.07 9.49 6.40
N ASN A 86 -9.76 9.40 6.67
CA ASN A 86 -9.18 8.41 7.57
C ASN A 86 -9.40 8.78 9.04
N LEU A 87 -10.01 7.85 9.79
CA LEU A 87 -10.26 8.02 11.21
C LEU A 87 -8.96 7.84 12.00
N ARG A 88 -8.57 8.83 12.83
CA ARG A 88 -7.37 8.78 13.70
C ARG A 88 -6.09 8.34 12.94
N PRO A 89 -5.67 9.09 11.92
CA PRO A 89 -4.58 8.67 11.05
C PRO A 89 -3.23 8.74 11.78
N VAL A 90 -2.40 7.71 11.59
CA VAL A 90 -0.98 7.72 12.01
C VAL A 90 -0.10 8.57 11.09
N LEU A 91 -0.65 8.97 9.94
CA LEU A 91 -0.07 9.90 8.98
C LEU A 91 -1.15 10.91 8.59
N ALA A 92 -1.19 12.06 9.27
CA ALA A 92 -2.33 12.97 9.24
C ALA A 92 -2.17 14.13 8.23
N ARG A 93 -0.94 14.49 7.87
CA ARG A 93 -0.65 15.69 7.08
C ARG A 93 0.37 15.40 6.00
N THR A 94 0.22 16.04 4.84
CA THR A 94 1.17 15.95 3.72
C THR A 94 2.60 16.35 4.10
N ARG A 95 2.76 17.25 5.08
CA ARG A 95 4.07 17.62 5.64
C ARG A 95 4.83 16.46 6.30
N GLN A 96 4.17 15.33 6.58
CA GLN A 96 4.79 14.11 7.14
C GLN A 96 5.28 13.13 6.06
N PHE A 97 5.05 13.41 4.77
CA PHE A 97 5.56 12.54 3.70
C PHE A 97 7.10 12.38 3.71
N PRO A 98 7.89 13.44 4.01
CA PRO A 98 9.34 13.27 4.19
C PRO A 98 9.70 12.32 5.34
N ASP A 99 8.91 12.29 6.41
CA ASP A 99 9.13 11.37 7.53
C ASP A 99 8.90 9.92 7.10
N TRP A 100 7.90 9.68 6.24
CA TRP A 100 7.62 8.34 5.68
C TRP A 100 8.71 7.87 4.74
N ILE A 101 9.19 8.76 3.86
CA ILE A 101 10.36 8.52 3.00
C ILE A 101 11.58 8.15 3.87
N LYS A 102 11.87 8.94 4.91
CA LYS A 102 12.99 8.66 5.82
C LYS A 102 12.79 7.31 6.51
N ALA A 103 11.60 7.00 7.01
CA ALA A 103 11.32 5.75 7.68
C ALA A 103 11.50 4.55 6.74
N LEU A 104 11.02 4.59 5.50
CA LEU A 104 11.29 3.54 4.51
C LEU A 104 12.80 3.33 4.30
N ARG A 105 13.59 4.41 4.18
CA ARG A 105 15.05 4.30 4.07
C ARG A 105 15.66 3.60 5.29
N THR A 106 15.17 3.85 6.50
CA THR A 106 15.63 3.13 7.71
C THR A 106 15.25 1.65 7.71
N ARG A 107 14.22 1.23 6.97
CA ARG A 107 13.84 -0.18 6.76
C ARG A 107 14.62 -0.87 5.64
N GLY A 108 15.62 -0.20 5.06
CA GLY A 108 16.52 -0.79 4.07
C GLY A 108 16.12 -0.57 2.61
N PHE A 109 15.03 0.17 2.34
CA PHE A 109 14.68 0.52 0.97
C PHE A 109 15.73 1.44 0.33
N SER A 110 16.16 1.12 -0.88
CA SER A 110 17.02 1.96 -1.72
C SER A 110 16.31 3.27 -2.12
N ALA A 111 17.05 4.27 -2.59
CA ALA A 111 16.45 5.53 -3.01
C ALA A 111 15.49 5.32 -4.19
N ALA A 112 15.87 4.46 -5.14
CA ALA A 112 15.05 4.09 -6.28
C ALA A 112 13.77 3.35 -5.88
N GLU A 113 13.82 2.47 -4.87
CA GLU A 113 12.64 1.81 -4.34
C GLU A 113 11.70 2.81 -3.65
N VAL A 114 12.24 3.75 -2.88
CA VAL A 114 11.39 4.77 -2.24
C VAL A 114 10.74 5.69 -3.28
N GLU A 115 11.41 6.00 -4.38
CA GLU A 115 10.82 6.76 -5.50
C GLU A 115 9.63 6.02 -6.14
N LYS A 116 9.77 4.70 -6.34
CA LYS A 116 8.67 3.84 -6.81
C LYS A 116 7.48 3.89 -5.85
N LEU A 117 7.73 3.70 -4.54
CA LEU A 117 6.70 3.71 -3.50
C LEU A 117 6.01 5.07 -3.33
N ALA A 118 6.77 6.17 -3.48
CA ALA A 118 6.29 7.54 -3.27
C ALA A 118 5.41 8.06 -4.41
N GLY A 119 5.41 7.41 -5.57
CA GLY A 119 4.54 7.79 -6.67
C GLY A 119 4.86 7.14 -8.01
N GLY A 120 6.10 6.68 -8.22
CA GLY A 120 6.52 6.08 -9.50
C GLY A 120 5.63 4.91 -9.92
N ASN A 121 5.21 4.07 -8.97
CA ASN A 121 4.31 2.95 -9.26
C ASN A 121 2.91 3.41 -9.65
N MET A 122 2.38 4.46 -9.00
CA MET A 122 1.06 5.01 -9.33
C MET A 122 1.04 5.62 -10.72
N VAL A 123 2.11 6.36 -11.08
CA VAL A 123 2.30 6.94 -12.41
C VAL A 123 2.35 5.85 -13.48
N ARG A 124 3.16 4.81 -13.26
CA ARG A 124 3.24 3.61 -14.13
C ARG A 124 1.88 2.92 -14.29
N CYS A 125 1.13 2.77 -13.20
CA CYS A 125 -0.18 2.09 -13.21
C CYS A 125 -1.23 2.87 -14.02
N CYS A 126 -1.15 4.19 -14.07
CA CYS A 126 -2.08 5.06 -14.80
C CYS A 126 -1.72 5.26 -16.29
N GLY A 127 -0.68 4.58 -16.80
CA GLY A 127 -0.31 4.62 -18.22
C GLY A 127 0.47 5.85 -18.67
N ALA A 128 1.30 6.42 -17.79
CA ALA A 128 2.34 7.36 -18.19
C ALA A 128 3.53 6.68 -18.87
#